data_AF-A0A5C5R7J9-F1
#
_entry.id   AF-A0A5C5R7J9-F1
#
_cell.length_a   1.000
_cell.length_b   1.000
_cell.length_c   1.000
_cell.angle_alpha   90.00
_cell.angle_beta   90.00
_cell.angle_gamma   90.00
#
_symmetry.space_group_name_H-M   'P 1'
#
loop_
_entity.id
_entity.type
_entity.pdbx_description
1 polymer ?
#
loop_
_entity_poly.entity_id
_entity_poly.type
_entity_poly.pdbx_seq_one_letter_code
_entity_poly.pdbx_strand_id
1 'polypeptide(L)'
;KVLTPEGTPAGLNLTRATLDAIAKYPWLRGAGPDPEKSTRKYSVYAEDAEVFAWMRQGAEQGRRCLEAQIMDLSDDIGYSVHDVEDAVATRKMDLARLTTDEEIDAVISSTLEWYGPSVSADDLAQAIERLVSMPAWLHSDSGSYADMAHLKDMTSQLIGRFCSATVT
;
A
#
# COMPACT_ATOMS: atom_id res chain seq x y z
N LYS A 1 25.97 19.44 -2.85
CA LYS A 1 24.83 20.25 -3.33
C LYS A 1 25.04 20.47 -4.82
N VAL A 2 24.07 20.11 -5.68
CA VAL A 2 24.22 20.14 -7.14
C VAL A 2 23.62 21.42 -7.71
N LEU A 3 24.24 21.99 -8.74
CA LEU A 3 23.77 23.17 -9.46
C LEU A 3 23.51 22.82 -10.93
N THR A 4 22.54 23.50 -11.57
CA THR A 4 22.36 23.49 -13.02
C THR A 4 23.47 24.31 -13.70
N PRO A 5 23.67 24.20 -15.03
CA PRO A 5 24.62 25.05 -15.76
C PRO A 5 24.40 26.56 -15.55
N GLU A 6 23.18 26.98 -15.26
CA GLU A 6 22.76 28.36 -14.99
C GLU A 6 22.98 28.78 -13.53
N GLY A 7 23.54 27.90 -12.69
CA GLY A 7 23.86 28.19 -11.29
C GLY A 7 22.70 28.03 -10.31
N THR A 8 21.57 27.46 -10.74
CA THR A 8 20.41 27.23 -9.86
C THR A 8 20.54 25.89 -9.10
N PRO A 9 20.03 25.74 -7.87
CA PRO A 9 20.08 24.47 -7.16
C PRO A 9 19.27 23.35 -7.84
N ALA A 10 19.90 22.22 -8.16
CA ALA A 10 19.27 21.07 -8.81
C ALA A 10 18.75 20.00 -7.80
N GLY A 11 18.64 20.36 -6.53
CA GLY A 11 18.22 19.44 -5.47
C GLY A 11 19.14 18.20 -5.36
N LEU A 12 18.53 17.02 -5.35
CA LEU A 12 19.22 15.73 -5.31
C LEU A 12 19.77 15.28 -6.68
N ASN A 13 19.43 15.99 -7.77
CA ASN A 13 19.86 15.68 -9.13
C ASN A 13 19.61 14.22 -9.54
N LEU A 14 18.42 13.72 -9.21
CA LEU A 14 17.99 12.37 -9.54
C LEU A 14 17.70 12.25 -11.04
N THR A 15 17.73 11.02 -11.54
CA THR A 15 17.34 10.76 -12.91
C THR A 15 15.85 11.03 -13.10
N ARG A 16 15.47 11.34 -14.35
CA ARG A 16 14.06 11.50 -14.73
C ARG A 16 13.19 10.30 -14.34
N ALA A 17 13.70 9.09 -14.56
CA ALA A 17 12.99 7.86 -14.23
C ALA A 17 12.75 7.72 -12.72
N THR A 18 13.74 8.06 -11.90
CA THR A 18 13.60 8.02 -10.44
C THR A 18 12.57 9.04 -9.95
N LEU A 19 12.59 10.27 -10.49
CA LEU A 19 11.61 11.29 -10.13
C LEU A 19 10.18 10.86 -10.49
N ASP A 20 10.01 10.24 -11.67
CA ASP A 20 8.71 9.74 -12.11
C ASP A 20 8.21 8.56 -11.24
N ALA A 21 9.12 7.66 -10.85
CA ALA A 21 8.82 6.51 -10.00
C ALA A 21 8.33 6.89 -8.60
N ILE A 22 8.89 7.95 -8.00
CA ILE A 22 8.50 8.40 -6.65
C ILE A 22 7.25 9.28 -6.64
N ALA A 23 6.84 9.81 -7.80
CA ALA A 23 5.65 10.63 -7.93
C ALA A 23 4.38 9.76 -7.93
N LYS A 24 3.91 9.36 -6.74
CA LYS A 24 2.70 8.52 -6.55
C LYS A 24 1.47 9.05 -7.29
N TYR A 25 1.32 10.37 -7.35
CA TYR A 25 0.23 11.07 -8.03
C TYR A 25 0.82 12.10 -9.01
N PRO A 26 1.30 11.69 -10.20
CA PRO A 26 2.10 12.52 -11.11
C PRO A 26 1.22 13.48 -11.91
N TRP A 27 0.56 14.41 -11.21
CA TRP A 27 -0.29 15.45 -11.76
C TRP A 27 -0.33 16.65 -10.82
N LEU A 28 -0.70 17.80 -11.39
CA LEU A 28 -1.05 19.00 -10.65
C LEU A 28 -2.37 18.81 -9.88
N ARG A 29 -2.60 19.66 -8.88
CA ARG A 29 -3.88 19.70 -8.15
C ARG A 29 -5.07 19.81 -9.12
N GLY A 30 -5.98 18.84 -9.05
CA GLY A 30 -7.20 18.80 -9.88
C GLY A 30 -7.00 18.39 -11.34
N ALA A 31 -5.77 18.05 -11.74
CA ALA A 31 -5.42 17.69 -13.12
C ALA A 31 -5.15 16.18 -13.28
N GLY A 32 -5.51 15.37 -12.28
CA GLY A 32 -5.41 13.91 -12.37
C GLY A 32 -6.60 13.29 -13.10
N PRO A 33 -6.55 11.97 -13.37
CA PRO A 33 -7.63 11.24 -14.08
C PRO A 33 -8.99 11.36 -13.42
N ASP A 34 -8.98 11.45 -12.09
CA ASP A 34 -10.14 11.79 -11.27
C ASP A 34 -9.91 13.22 -10.72
N PRO A 35 -10.61 14.23 -11.25
CA PRO A 35 -10.47 15.61 -10.80
C PRO A 35 -10.76 15.79 -9.30
N GLU A 36 -11.79 15.13 -8.77
CA GLU A 36 -12.17 15.25 -7.35
C GLU A 36 -11.10 14.64 -6.44
N LYS A 37 -10.60 13.45 -6.75
CA LYS A 37 -9.52 12.82 -6.00
C LYS A 37 -8.21 13.59 -6.12
N SER A 38 -7.91 14.13 -7.31
CA SER A 38 -6.67 14.86 -7.58
C SER A 38 -6.63 16.28 -7.00
N THR A 39 -7.75 16.82 -6.49
CA THR A 39 -7.71 18.02 -5.64
C THR A 39 -7.04 17.75 -4.28
N ARG A 40 -7.14 16.51 -3.79
CA ARG A 40 -6.62 16.06 -2.49
C ARG A 40 -5.31 15.29 -2.59
N LYS A 41 -5.14 14.50 -3.65
CA LYS A 41 -3.99 13.61 -3.86
C LYS A 41 -3.26 13.99 -5.15
N TYR A 42 -2.14 14.68 -5.02
CA TYR A 42 -1.29 15.14 -6.13
C TYR A 42 0.15 15.28 -5.62
N SER A 43 1.12 15.08 -6.51
CA SER A 43 2.56 15.16 -6.17
C SER A 43 3.24 16.39 -6.79
N VAL A 44 2.55 17.15 -7.63
CA VAL A 44 3.12 18.28 -8.36
C VAL A 44 2.49 19.57 -7.85
N TYR A 45 3.32 20.44 -7.26
CA TYR A 45 2.91 21.79 -6.91
C TYR A 45 3.05 22.73 -8.12
N ALA A 46 2.39 23.89 -8.05
CA ALA A 46 2.42 24.85 -9.16
C ALA A 46 3.84 25.34 -9.44
N GLU A 47 4.68 25.45 -8.40
CA GLU A 47 6.07 25.88 -8.50
C GLU A 47 6.96 24.83 -9.19
N ASP A 48 6.55 23.56 -9.19
CA ASP A 48 7.30 22.44 -9.77
C ASP A 48 6.85 22.08 -11.19
N ALA A 49 5.93 22.86 -11.79
CA ALA A 49 5.29 22.52 -13.06
C ALA A 49 6.29 22.35 -14.22
N GLU A 50 7.35 23.16 -14.27
CA GLU A 50 8.39 23.06 -15.31
C GLU A 50 9.22 21.79 -15.17
N VAL A 51 9.64 21.47 -13.94
CA VAL A 51 10.38 20.23 -13.63
C VAL A 51 9.52 19.01 -13.93
N PHE A 52 8.24 19.06 -13.60
CA PHE A 52 7.29 18.00 -13.91
C PHE A 52 7.10 17.81 -15.41
N ALA A 53 6.97 18.89 -16.19
CA ALA A 53 6.83 18.82 -17.64
C ALA A 53 8.07 18.18 -18.30
N TRP A 54 9.27 18.56 -17.84
CA TRP A 54 10.52 17.91 -18.25
C TRP A 54 10.55 16.42 -17.84
N MET A 55 10.13 16.13 -16.60
CA MET A 55 10.12 14.77 -16.05
C MET A 55 9.20 13.84 -16.83
N ARG A 56 8.03 14.33 -17.25
CA ARG A 56 6.99 13.57 -17.96
C ARG A 56 7.07 13.68 -19.48
N GLN A 57 8.14 14.26 -20.03
CA GLN A 57 8.27 14.40 -21.48
C GLN A 57 8.19 13.04 -22.19
N GLY A 58 7.18 12.88 -23.05
CA GLY A 58 6.92 11.65 -23.80
C GLY A 58 6.13 10.58 -23.04
N ALA A 59 5.81 10.81 -21.76
CA ALA A 59 4.97 9.92 -20.98
C ALA A 59 3.48 10.22 -21.21
N GLU A 60 2.64 9.19 -21.08
CA GLU A 60 1.20 9.33 -21.27
C GLU A 60 0.57 10.19 -20.16
N GLN A 61 -0.37 11.06 -20.52
CA GLN A 61 -1.05 11.92 -19.56
C GLN A 61 -1.99 11.10 -18.67
N GLY A 62 -2.13 11.50 -17.41
CA GLY A 62 -3.03 10.84 -16.47
C GLY A 62 -2.62 9.43 -16.06
N ARG A 63 -1.42 8.96 -16.40
CA ARG A 63 -0.96 7.60 -16.06
C ARG A 63 0.30 7.61 -15.22
N ARG A 64 0.34 6.76 -14.21
CA ARG A 64 1.55 6.47 -13.42
C ARG A 64 2.50 5.62 -14.27
N CYS A 65 3.82 5.81 -14.09
CA CYS A 65 4.79 4.87 -14.65
C CYS A 65 4.64 3.48 -14.00
N LEU A 66 5.35 2.48 -14.55
CA LEU A 66 5.29 1.11 -14.03
C LEU A 66 5.89 1.04 -12.62
N GLU A 67 7.02 1.71 -12.41
CA GLU A 67 7.75 1.71 -11.14
C GLU A 67 6.91 2.32 -10.01
N ALA A 68 6.17 3.40 -10.30
CA ALA A 68 5.25 3.99 -9.33
C ALA A 68 4.08 3.06 -8.98
N GLN A 69 3.62 2.24 -9.92
CA GLN A 69 2.58 1.23 -9.66
C GLN A 69 3.12 0.06 -8.82
N ILE A 70 4.34 -0.41 -9.11
CA ILE A 70 5.03 -1.42 -8.30
C ILE A 70 5.24 -0.92 -6.87
N MET A 71 5.72 0.33 -6.73
CA MET A 71 5.89 0.97 -5.42
C MET A 71 4.56 1.04 -4.66
N ASP A 72 3.49 1.53 -5.30
CA ASP A 72 2.17 1.67 -4.67
C ASP A 72 1.62 0.33 -4.17
N LEU A 73 1.71 -0.71 -5.01
CA LEU A 73 1.32 -2.07 -4.63
C LEU A 73 2.19 -2.64 -3.50
N SER A 74 3.51 -2.38 -3.54
CA SER A 74 4.43 -2.83 -2.49
C SER A 74 4.09 -2.19 -1.15
N ASP A 75 3.68 -0.92 -1.16
CA ASP A 75 3.22 -0.15 0.00
C ASP A 75 1.96 -0.78 0.60
N ASP A 76 0.96 -1.08 -0.23
CA ASP A 76 -0.31 -1.70 0.19
C ASP A 76 -0.09 -3.09 0.83
N ILE A 77 0.78 -3.92 0.24
CA ILE A 77 1.14 -5.24 0.79
C ILE A 77 1.92 -5.10 2.10
N GLY A 78 2.91 -4.22 2.14
CA GLY A 78 3.77 -4.03 3.32
C GLY A 78 2.97 -3.56 4.52
N TYR A 79 2.19 -2.48 4.38
CA TYR A 79 1.41 -1.93 5.48
C TYR A 79 0.32 -2.88 5.96
N SER A 80 -0.44 -3.52 5.05
CA SER A 80 -1.52 -4.43 5.47
C SER A 80 -1.04 -5.62 6.31
N VAL A 81 0.18 -6.12 6.06
CA VAL A 81 0.76 -7.23 6.84
C VAL A 81 1.47 -6.74 8.10
N HIS A 82 2.26 -5.67 8.02
CA HIS A 82 3.00 -5.17 9.17
C HIS A 82 2.08 -4.57 10.24
N ASP A 83 0.96 -3.97 9.86
CA ASP A 83 -0.01 -3.45 10.84
C ASP A 83 -0.62 -4.59 11.67
N VAL A 84 -0.90 -5.75 11.05
CA VAL A 84 -1.35 -6.97 11.75
C VAL A 84 -0.26 -7.47 12.69
N GLU A 85 0.98 -7.53 12.21
CA GLU A 85 2.11 -7.95 13.02
C GLU A 85 2.31 -7.07 14.26
N ASP A 86 2.35 -5.75 14.06
CA ASP A 86 2.55 -4.77 15.11
C ASP A 86 1.37 -4.79 16.09
N ALA A 87 0.13 -4.95 15.62
CA ALA A 87 -1.04 -5.07 16.48
C ALA A 87 -0.96 -6.30 17.41
N VAL A 88 -0.47 -7.43 16.91
CA VAL A 88 -0.27 -8.65 17.72
C VAL A 88 0.91 -8.48 18.67
N ALA A 89 2.06 -8.06 18.16
CA ALA A 89 3.27 -7.85 18.95
C ALA A 89 3.06 -6.84 20.09
N THR A 90 2.21 -5.82 19.88
CA THR A 90 1.85 -4.81 20.88
C THR A 90 0.60 -5.15 21.69
N ARG A 91 0.04 -6.37 21.54
CA ARG A 91 -1.14 -6.88 22.27
C ARG A 91 -2.41 -6.03 22.08
N LYS A 92 -2.51 -5.33 20.96
CA LYS A 92 -3.72 -4.60 20.54
C LYS A 92 -4.72 -5.50 19.83
N MET A 93 -4.27 -6.64 19.33
CA MET A 93 -5.10 -7.63 18.64
C MET A 93 -4.70 -9.04 19.08
N ASP A 94 -5.71 -9.90 19.25
CA ASP A 94 -5.53 -11.34 19.45
C ASP A 94 -6.01 -12.07 18.18
N LEU A 95 -5.06 -12.61 17.41
CA LEU A 95 -5.36 -13.31 16.15
C LEU A 95 -6.21 -14.57 16.34
N ALA A 96 -6.19 -15.18 17.52
CA ALA A 96 -7.01 -16.35 17.81
C ALA A 96 -8.51 -16.03 17.68
N ARG A 97 -8.90 -14.78 17.97
CA ARG A 97 -10.28 -14.30 17.86
C ARG A 97 -10.75 -14.19 16.42
N LEU A 98 -9.87 -14.05 15.43
CA LEU A 98 -10.24 -13.98 14.01
C LEU A 98 -10.68 -15.34 13.43
N THR A 99 -11.23 -16.22 14.28
CA THR A 99 -11.87 -17.48 13.93
C THR A 99 -13.30 -17.57 14.44
N THR A 100 -13.77 -16.56 15.18
CA THR A 100 -15.15 -16.49 15.67
C THR A 100 -16.00 -15.68 14.70
N ASP A 101 -17.25 -16.11 14.50
CA ASP A 101 -18.20 -15.40 13.63
C ASP A 101 -18.36 -13.93 14.06
N GLU A 102 -18.40 -13.67 15.37
CA GLU A 102 -18.52 -12.30 15.93
C GLU A 102 -17.36 -11.39 15.50
N GLU A 103 -16.11 -11.86 15.58
CA GLU A 103 -14.95 -11.04 15.22
C GLU A 103 -14.88 -10.84 13.70
N ILE A 104 -15.17 -11.89 12.94
CA ILE A 104 -15.21 -11.86 11.47
C ILE A 104 -16.27 -10.85 11.00
N ASP A 105 -17.48 -10.91 11.54
CA ASP A 105 -18.56 -9.99 11.22
C ASP A 105 -18.21 -8.53 11.57
N ALA A 106 -17.52 -8.32 12.69
CA ALA A 106 -17.05 -6.99 13.09
C ALA A 106 -16.01 -6.42 12.11
N VAL A 107 -15.05 -7.24 11.67
CA VAL A 107 -14.04 -6.85 10.67
C VAL A 107 -14.69 -6.57 9.32
N ILE A 108 -15.62 -7.42 8.87
CA ILE A 108 -16.36 -7.21 7.62
C ILE A 108 -17.17 -5.92 7.69
N SER A 109 -17.91 -5.69 8.77
CA SER A 109 -18.72 -4.49 8.96
C SER A 109 -17.87 -3.22 8.93
N SER A 110 -16.76 -3.20 9.68
CA SER A 110 -15.79 -2.09 9.67
C SER A 110 -15.23 -1.85 8.27
N THR A 111 -14.86 -2.91 7.55
CA THR A 111 -14.32 -2.78 6.18
C THR A 111 -15.36 -2.21 5.21
N LEU A 112 -16.64 -2.63 5.33
CA LEU A 112 -17.73 -2.09 4.52
C LEU A 112 -18.01 -0.61 4.81
N GLU A 113 -17.90 -0.16 6.06
CA GLU A 113 -18.04 1.27 6.39
C GLU A 113 -16.98 2.14 5.70
N TRP A 114 -15.77 1.61 5.53
CA TRP A 114 -14.65 2.31 4.88
C TRP A 114 -14.71 2.28 3.36
N TYR A 115 -14.98 1.11 2.78
CA TYR A 115 -14.88 0.88 1.33
C TYR A 115 -16.22 0.95 0.60
N GLY A 116 -17.34 0.89 1.33
CA GLY A 116 -18.69 0.95 0.79
C GLY A 116 -18.93 -0.08 -0.32
N PRO A 117 -19.56 0.31 -1.45
CA PRO A 117 -19.98 -0.63 -2.49
C PRO A 117 -18.82 -1.18 -3.36
N SER A 118 -17.56 -0.81 -3.08
CA SER A 118 -16.42 -1.30 -3.84
C SER A 118 -15.99 -2.72 -3.47
N VAL A 119 -16.53 -3.26 -2.37
CA VAL A 119 -16.29 -4.62 -1.88
C VAL A 119 -17.61 -5.24 -1.43
N SER A 120 -17.71 -6.57 -1.46
CA SER A 120 -18.89 -7.30 -0.97
C SER A 120 -18.59 -8.01 0.35
N ALA A 121 -19.60 -8.17 1.20
CA ALA A 121 -19.47 -8.91 2.45
C ALA A 121 -19.03 -10.37 2.19
N ASP A 122 -19.59 -11.00 1.16
CA ASP A 122 -19.28 -12.37 0.78
C ASP A 122 -17.83 -12.54 0.31
N ASP A 123 -17.31 -11.58 -0.47
CA ASP A 123 -15.91 -11.60 -0.91
C ASP A 123 -14.94 -11.44 0.27
N LEU A 124 -15.29 -10.57 1.23
CA LEU A 124 -14.51 -10.37 2.45
C LEU A 124 -14.54 -11.62 3.35
N ALA A 125 -15.70 -12.25 3.54
CA ALA A 125 -15.83 -13.49 4.30
C ALA A 125 -14.96 -14.60 3.69
N GLN A 126 -15.04 -14.79 2.37
CA GLN A 126 -14.19 -15.76 1.66
C GLN A 126 -12.70 -15.38 1.72
N ALA A 127 -12.36 -14.09 1.74
CA ALA A 127 -10.98 -13.65 1.89
C ALA A 127 -10.42 -13.99 3.27
N ILE A 128 -11.18 -13.73 4.34
CA ILE A 128 -10.83 -14.08 5.71
C ILE A 128 -10.67 -15.60 5.83
N GLU A 129 -11.62 -16.38 5.32
CA GLU A 129 -11.55 -17.86 5.35
C GLU A 129 -10.24 -18.37 4.73
N ARG A 130 -9.86 -17.84 3.55
CA ARG A 130 -8.60 -18.20 2.90
C ARG A 130 -7.37 -17.75 3.68
N LEU A 131 -7.44 -16.70 4.50
CA LEU A 131 -6.32 -16.23 5.33
C LEU A 131 -6.16 -17.12 6.57
N VAL A 132 -7.24 -17.34 7.31
CA VAL A 132 -7.22 -18.08 8.58
C VAL A 132 -7.01 -19.59 8.40
N SER A 133 -7.29 -20.11 7.19
CA SER A 133 -7.02 -21.49 6.81
C SER A 133 -5.59 -21.73 6.32
N MET A 134 -4.73 -20.71 6.30
CA MET A 134 -3.33 -20.88 5.91
C MET A 134 -2.58 -21.77 6.92
N PRO A 135 -1.73 -22.71 6.47
CA PRO A 135 -0.94 -23.53 7.40
C PRO A 135 -0.03 -22.73 8.33
N ALA A 136 0.40 -21.54 7.89
CA ALA A 136 1.24 -20.64 8.67
C ALA A 136 0.44 -19.70 9.60
N TRP A 137 -0.89 -19.79 9.65
CA TRP A 137 -1.72 -18.90 10.45
C TRP A 137 -1.50 -19.11 11.95
N LEU A 138 -1.29 -18.03 12.69
CA LEU A 138 -1.07 -18.07 14.12
C LEU A 138 -2.40 -18.17 14.87
N HIS A 139 -2.73 -19.37 15.35
CA HIS A 139 -3.98 -19.63 16.08
C HIS A 139 -3.91 -19.32 17.58
N SER A 140 -2.72 -19.12 18.14
CA SER A 140 -2.52 -18.77 19.55
C SER A 140 -1.19 -18.06 19.74
N ASP A 141 -1.17 -17.01 20.56
CA ASP A 141 0.05 -16.29 20.93
C ASP A 141 0.15 -16.19 22.47
N SER A 142 1.18 -16.80 23.05
CA SER A 142 1.50 -16.64 24.48
C SER A 142 2.49 -15.49 24.74
N GLY A 143 3.07 -14.90 23.68
CA GLY A 143 4.19 -13.97 23.74
C GLY A 143 5.54 -14.64 23.89
N SER A 144 5.60 -15.95 23.72
CA SER A 144 6.88 -16.65 23.77
C SER A 144 7.75 -16.22 22.58
N TYR A 145 9.06 -16.40 22.70
CA TYR A 145 9.97 -16.19 21.58
C TYR A 145 9.60 -17.08 20.37
N ALA A 146 9.08 -18.28 20.62
CA ALA A 146 8.62 -19.19 19.58
C ALA A 146 7.39 -18.62 18.84
N ASP A 147 6.42 -18.05 19.57
CA ASP A 147 5.23 -17.45 18.96
C ASP A 147 5.59 -16.21 18.14
N MET A 148 6.53 -15.39 18.62
CA MET A 148 7.04 -14.25 17.85
C MET A 148 7.78 -14.67 16.57
N ALA A 149 8.50 -15.80 16.61
CA ALA A 149 9.11 -16.37 15.42
C ALA A 149 8.05 -16.91 14.43
N HIS A 150 7.00 -17.55 14.93
CA HIS A 150 5.87 -17.99 14.10
C HIS A 150 5.10 -16.81 13.49
N LEU A 151 4.90 -15.73 14.24
CA LEU A 151 4.29 -14.50 13.73
C LEU A 151 5.10 -13.94 12.55
N LYS A 152 6.44 -13.91 12.67
CA LYS A 152 7.34 -13.49 11.59
C LYS A 152 7.29 -14.41 10.36
N ASP A 153 7.13 -15.72 10.56
CA ASP A 153 6.96 -16.67 9.45
C ASP A 153 5.60 -16.45 8.74
N MET A 154 4.53 -16.30 9.52
CA MET A 154 3.18 -16.01 9.02
C MET A 154 3.16 -14.75 8.17
N THR A 155 3.76 -13.66 8.65
CA THR A 155 3.81 -12.37 7.93
C THR A 155 4.65 -12.48 6.65
N SER A 156 5.76 -13.22 6.69
CA SER A 156 6.58 -13.51 5.50
C SER A 156 5.79 -14.29 4.44
N GLN A 157 5.00 -15.29 4.86
CA GLN A 157 4.13 -16.07 3.98
C GLN A 157 3.01 -15.22 3.38
N LEU A 158 2.40 -14.33 4.17
CA LEU A 158 1.38 -13.39 3.71
C LEU A 158 1.92 -12.43 2.64
N ILE A 159 3.10 -11.83 2.86
CA ILE A 159 3.76 -10.98 1.87
C ILE A 159 3.99 -11.76 0.57
N GLY A 160 4.57 -12.96 0.65
CA GLY A 160 4.82 -13.81 -0.51
C GLY A 160 3.54 -14.17 -1.27
N ARG A 161 2.46 -14.50 -0.55
CA ARG A 161 1.15 -14.79 -1.10
C ARG A 161 0.54 -13.58 -1.82
N PHE A 162 0.54 -12.41 -1.19
CA PHE A 162 -0.03 -11.19 -1.77
C PHE A 162 0.75 -10.74 -3.00
N CYS A 163 2.08 -10.78 -2.97
CA CYS A 163 2.91 -10.53 -4.15
C CYS A 163 2.58 -11.49 -5.30
N SER A 164 2.47 -12.78 -5.02
CA SER A 164 2.16 -13.79 -6.04
C SER A 164 0.77 -13.61 -6.67
N ALA A 165 -0.21 -13.12 -5.91
CA ALA A 165 -1.56 -12.89 -6.40
C ALA A 165 -1.69 -11.70 -7.37
N THR A 166 -0.63 -10.89 -7.53
CA THR A 166 -0.64 -9.68 -8.38
C THR A 166 -0.20 -9.92 -9.82
N VAL A 167 0.37 -11.09 -10.09
CA VAL A 167 0.80 -11.52 -11.42
C VAL A 167 -0.18 -12.59 -11.89
N THR A 168 -1.23 -12.15 -12.60
CA THR A 168 -2.23 -13.01 -13.27
C THR A 168 -2.15 -12.87 -14.77
#